data_AF-A0AAJ6BGL0-F1
#
_entry.id   AF-A0AAJ6BGL0-F1
#
_cell.length_a   1.000
_cell.length_b   1.000
_cell.length_c   1.000
_cell.angle_alpha   90.00
_cell.angle_beta   90.00
_cell.angle_gamma   90.00
#
_symmetry.space_group_name_H-M   'P 1'
#
loop_
_entity.id
_entity.type
_entity.pdbx_description
1 polymer ?
#
loop_
_entity_poly.entity_id
_entity_poly.type
_entity_poly.pdbx_seq_one_letter_code
_entity_poly.pdbx_strand_id
1 'polypeptide(L)'
;MPAVTTKVPVWLEGKSKPAELNYNADHKRIFGLTSWYKQFNVQPGTLLDIELTRSKVKISVAQQEMIFQEEEGVEQNIIDLSGLSSGAKGNIVEDRIKELILLYGQGLLNVYKPVVDNRGIDLVVMQNGFFYPIFIQVKSRFNAIKKGSILIDVGENTFAVHNSFYIVGVAFNPSTLEVEDRLLLIPSKDYQANSTSISVNGRKKLRFNVSLKEGTKAKGAKYFIRKSELVDKLMEKFEEMSKYFR
;
A
#
# COMPACT_ATOMS: atom_id res chain seq x y z
N MET A 1 -27.52 -18.47 -3.76
CA MET A 1 -26.79 -19.48 -2.97
C MET A 1 -27.49 -19.69 -1.63
N PRO A 2 -27.36 -20.89 -1.02
CA PRO A 2 -27.94 -21.16 0.29
C PRO A 2 -27.39 -20.22 1.37
N ALA A 3 -28.24 -19.86 2.34
CA ALA A 3 -27.82 -19.06 3.50
C ALA A 3 -27.05 -19.89 4.54
N VAL A 4 -27.07 -21.22 4.41
CA VAL A 4 -26.45 -22.16 5.35
C VAL A 4 -25.47 -23.09 4.62
N THR A 5 -24.47 -23.57 5.35
CA THR A 5 -23.54 -24.59 4.86
C THR A 5 -24.33 -25.87 4.55
N THR A 6 -24.26 -26.32 3.29
CA THR A 6 -25.06 -27.44 2.80
C THR A 6 -24.43 -28.03 1.55
N LYS A 7 -24.96 -29.15 1.04
CA LYS A 7 -24.60 -29.66 -0.27
C LYS A 7 -25.37 -28.92 -1.36
N VAL A 8 -24.68 -28.58 -2.43
CA VAL A 8 -25.26 -27.94 -3.60
C VAL A 8 -24.99 -28.79 -4.85
N PRO A 9 -25.98 -28.96 -5.74
CA PRO A 9 -25.76 -29.61 -7.02
C PRO A 9 -24.99 -28.67 -7.96
N VAL A 10 -23.86 -29.15 -8.47
CA VAL A 10 -22.98 -28.40 -9.38
C VAL A 10 -22.82 -29.16 -10.69
N TRP A 11 -23.24 -28.55 -11.79
CA TRP A 11 -23.04 -29.06 -13.13
C TRP A 11 -21.66 -28.63 -13.63
N LEU A 12 -20.78 -29.60 -13.78
CA LEU A 12 -19.43 -29.40 -14.29
C LEU A 12 -19.39 -29.72 -15.78
N GLU A 13 -18.63 -28.94 -16.53
CA GLU A 13 -18.36 -29.22 -17.93
C GLU A 13 -17.84 -30.65 -18.14
N GLY A 14 -18.33 -31.31 -19.19
CA GLY A 14 -18.01 -32.71 -19.49
C GLY A 14 -18.75 -33.75 -18.62
N LYS A 15 -19.63 -33.34 -17.70
CA LYS A 15 -20.46 -34.26 -16.89
C LYS A 15 -21.93 -34.20 -17.31
N SER A 16 -22.55 -35.36 -17.50
CA SER A 16 -23.98 -35.49 -17.81
C SER A 16 -24.90 -35.38 -16.59
N LYS A 17 -24.35 -35.46 -15.37
CA LYS A 17 -25.09 -35.36 -14.09
C LYS A 17 -24.42 -34.36 -13.15
N PRO A 18 -25.17 -33.66 -12.28
CA PRO A 18 -24.61 -32.77 -11.28
C PRO A 18 -23.78 -33.54 -10.25
N ALA A 19 -22.68 -32.94 -9.80
CA ALA A 19 -21.94 -33.39 -8.63
C ALA A 19 -22.52 -32.71 -7.38
N GLU A 20 -22.78 -33.48 -6.32
CA GLU A 20 -23.10 -32.88 -5.03
C GLU A 20 -21.83 -32.42 -4.32
N LEU A 21 -21.65 -31.11 -4.22
CA LEU A 21 -20.47 -30.48 -3.64
C LEU A 21 -20.82 -29.74 -2.36
N ASN A 22 -19.87 -29.68 -1.42
CA ASN A 22 -20.07 -28.97 -0.16
C ASN A 22 -19.94 -27.46 -0.39
N TYR A 23 -20.98 -26.72 -0.02
CA TYR A 23 -20.97 -25.26 0.05
C TYR A 23 -20.84 -24.81 1.50
N ASN A 24 -19.90 -23.91 1.76
CA ASN A 24 -19.73 -23.24 3.05
C ASN A 24 -20.24 -21.80 2.96
N ALA A 25 -21.22 -21.48 3.80
CA ALA A 25 -21.88 -20.16 3.78
C ALA A 25 -20.96 -19.05 4.33
N ASP A 26 -20.16 -19.33 5.36
CA ASP A 26 -19.27 -18.35 6.01
C ASP A 26 -18.17 -17.86 5.05
N HIS A 27 -17.66 -18.76 4.21
CA HIS A 27 -16.63 -18.47 3.22
C HIS A 27 -17.19 -18.25 1.81
N LYS A 28 -18.51 -18.36 1.62
CA LYS A 28 -19.20 -18.30 0.32
C LYS A 28 -18.50 -19.16 -0.74
N ARG A 29 -18.11 -20.38 -0.38
CA ARG A 29 -17.20 -21.24 -1.17
C ARG A 29 -17.75 -22.63 -1.40
N ILE A 30 -17.61 -23.14 -2.63
CA ILE A 30 -17.86 -24.54 -2.99
C ILE A 30 -16.54 -25.32 -2.93
N PHE A 31 -16.55 -26.49 -2.28
CA PHE A 31 -15.41 -27.40 -2.16
C PHE A 31 -15.56 -28.62 -3.06
N GLY A 32 -14.44 -29.27 -3.40
CA GLY A 32 -14.43 -30.50 -4.20
C GLY A 32 -14.20 -30.29 -5.71
N LEU A 33 -13.85 -29.08 -6.14
CA LEU A 33 -13.58 -28.75 -7.55
C LEU A 33 -12.15 -29.10 -8.02
N THR A 34 -11.25 -29.50 -7.12
CA THR A 34 -9.83 -29.72 -7.41
C THR A 34 -9.58 -30.70 -8.56
N SER A 35 -10.32 -31.81 -8.60
CA SER A 35 -10.17 -32.82 -9.67
C SER A 35 -10.63 -32.27 -11.02
N TRP A 36 -11.68 -31.44 -11.02
CA TRP A 36 -12.17 -30.79 -12.23
C TRP A 36 -11.17 -29.74 -12.74
N TYR A 37 -10.61 -28.91 -11.86
CA TYR A 37 -9.55 -27.96 -12.22
C TYR A 37 -8.35 -28.66 -12.87
N LYS A 38 -7.93 -29.81 -12.33
CA LYS A 38 -6.84 -30.60 -12.93
C LYS A 38 -7.20 -31.15 -14.30
N GLN A 39 -8.43 -31.68 -14.46
CA GLN A 39 -8.90 -32.24 -15.73
C GLN A 39 -8.90 -31.21 -16.85
N PHE A 40 -9.27 -29.96 -16.55
CA PHE A 40 -9.38 -28.88 -17.53
C PHE A 40 -8.18 -27.92 -17.52
N ASN A 41 -7.07 -28.30 -16.86
CA ASN A 41 -5.85 -27.50 -16.72
C ASN A 41 -6.10 -26.03 -16.31
N VAL A 42 -7.01 -25.83 -15.35
CA VAL A 42 -7.37 -24.50 -14.84
C VAL A 42 -6.21 -23.94 -14.02
N GLN A 43 -5.64 -22.82 -14.46
CA GLN A 43 -4.53 -22.11 -13.82
C GLN A 43 -4.99 -20.73 -13.34
N PRO A 44 -4.23 -20.04 -12.47
CA PRO A 44 -4.47 -18.61 -12.22
C PRO A 44 -4.52 -17.83 -13.53
N GLY A 45 -5.63 -17.13 -13.78
CA GLY A 45 -5.88 -16.40 -15.03
C GLY A 45 -6.83 -17.11 -16.02
N THR A 46 -7.16 -18.38 -15.82
CA THR A 46 -8.16 -19.07 -16.64
C THR A 46 -9.56 -18.50 -16.37
N LEU A 47 -10.25 -18.08 -17.43
CA LEU A 47 -11.65 -17.62 -17.36
C LEU A 47 -12.61 -18.81 -17.25
N LEU A 48 -13.51 -18.72 -16.28
CA LEU A 48 -14.56 -19.70 -16.05
C LEU A 48 -15.92 -19.05 -16.27
N ASP A 49 -16.78 -19.72 -17.02
CA ASP A 49 -18.20 -19.38 -17.11
C ASP A 49 -18.92 -20.00 -15.92
N ILE A 50 -19.53 -19.12 -15.11
CA ILE A 50 -20.31 -19.52 -13.94
C ILE A 50 -21.75 -19.05 -14.13
N GLU A 51 -22.65 -19.99 -14.33
CA GLU A 51 -24.09 -19.72 -14.37
C GLU A 51 -24.69 -20.01 -12.99
N LEU A 52 -25.25 -18.98 -12.36
CA LEU A 52 -25.88 -19.05 -11.05
C LEU A 52 -27.39 -18.82 -11.16
N THR A 53 -28.17 -19.83 -10.84
CA THR A 53 -29.62 -19.71 -10.67
C THR A 53 -30.03 -20.02 -9.23
N ARG A 54 -31.33 -19.90 -8.91
CA ARG A 54 -31.85 -20.18 -7.55
C ARG A 54 -31.57 -21.62 -7.08
N SER A 55 -31.41 -22.58 -7.99
CA SER A 55 -31.26 -24.01 -7.66
C SER A 55 -30.11 -24.72 -8.39
N LYS A 56 -29.35 -24.02 -9.26
CA LYS A 56 -28.29 -24.64 -10.06
C LYS A 56 -27.05 -23.76 -10.09
N VAL A 57 -25.90 -24.42 -10.01
CA VAL A 57 -24.58 -23.85 -10.28
C VAL A 57 -24.01 -24.62 -11.45
N LYS A 58 -23.72 -23.94 -12.56
CA LYS A 58 -23.00 -24.52 -13.69
C LYS A 58 -21.63 -23.88 -13.78
N ILE A 59 -20.60 -24.70 -13.99
CA ILE A 59 -19.21 -24.26 -14.13
C ILE A 59 -18.64 -24.89 -15.40
N SER A 60 -18.16 -24.04 -16.30
CA SER A 60 -17.43 -24.42 -17.51
C SER A 60 -16.22 -23.52 -17.73
N VAL A 61 -15.27 -23.96 -18.54
CA VAL A 61 -14.19 -23.11 -19.06
C VAL A 61 -14.78 -22.25 -20.17
N ALA A 62 -14.55 -20.94 -20.12
CA ALA A 62 -15.08 -20.03 -21.13
C ALA A 62 -14.46 -20.32 -22.51
N GLN A 63 -15.29 -20.53 -23.53
CA GLN A 63 -14.84 -20.84 -24.91
C GLN A 63 -14.71 -19.60 -25.82
N GLN A 64 -15.21 -18.45 -25.36
CA GLN A 64 -15.07 -17.15 -26.02
C GLN A 64 -14.55 -16.15 -24.99
N GLU A 65 -13.60 -15.31 -25.42
CA GLU A 65 -13.26 -14.10 -24.67
C GLU A 65 -14.53 -13.27 -24.55
N MET A 66 -15.01 -13.05 -23.32
CA MET A 66 -15.97 -11.98 -23.08
C MET A 66 -15.25 -10.69 -23.45
N ILE A 67 -15.70 -10.04 -24.53
CA ILE A 67 -15.34 -8.66 -24.84
C ILE A 67 -15.98 -7.82 -23.73
N PHE A 68 -15.22 -7.57 -22.68
CA PHE A 68 -15.53 -6.47 -21.80
C PHE A 68 -15.32 -5.20 -22.63
N GLN A 69 -16.34 -4.35 -22.73
CA GLN A 69 -16.07 -2.94 -23.01
C GLN A 69 -15.29 -2.44 -21.81
N GLU A 70 -13.98 -2.51 -21.91
CA GLU A 70 -13.05 -1.90 -20.97
C GLU A 70 -13.36 -0.40 -20.95
N GLU A 71 -13.88 0.10 -19.83
CA GLU A 71 -13.46 1.43 -19.41
C GLU A 71 -11.93 1.37 -19.35
N GLU A 72 -11.27 2.15 -20.20
CA GLU A 72 -9.82 2.20 -20.43
C GLU A 72 -8.99 1.88 -19.17
N GLY A 73 -8.66 0.61 -18.99
CA GLY A 73 -7.96 0.08 -17.84
C GLY A 73 -6.63 -0.49 -18.29
N VAL A 74 -5.71 0.40 -18.67
CA VAL A 74 -4.29 0.20 -18.97
C VAL A 74 -3.81 -1.23 -18.65
N GLU A 75 -3.47 -2.01 -19.68
CA GLU A 75 -2.65 -3.22 -19.56
C GLU A 75 -1.53 -2.95 -18.55
N GLN A 76 -1.63 -3.53 -17.35
CA GLN A 76 -0.58 -3.37 -16.36
C GLN A 76 0.60 -4.23 -16.80
N ASN A 77 1.47 -3.65 -17.63
CA ASN A 77 2.85 -4.07 -17.76
C ASN A 77 3.51 -3.93 -16.38
N ILE A 78 3.30 -4.92 -15.51
CA ILE A 78 3.95 -4.99 -14.20
C ILE A 78 5.43 -5.27 -14.48
N ILE A 79 6.21 -4.20 -14.52
CA ILE A 79 7.66 -4.29 -14.66
C ILE A 79 8.22 -5.10 -13.51
N ASP A 80 9.11 -6.04 -13.81
CA ASP A 80 9.81 -6.80 -12.79
C ASP A 80 10.82 -5.91 -12.04
N LEU A 81 10.47 -5.54 -10.81
CA LEU A 81 11.31 -4.73 -9.93
C LEU A 81 12.22 -5.58 -9.02
N SER A 82 12.33 -6.90 -9.27
CA SER A 82 13.16 -7.82 -8.47
C SER A 82 14.65 -7.47 -8.55
N GLY A 83 15.12 -6.97 -9.70
CA GLY A 83 16.50 -6.54 -9.92
C GLY A 83 16.91 -5.27 -9.15
N LEU A 84 15.96 -4.50 -8.63
CA LEU A 84 16.24 -3.30 -7.83
C LEU A 84 16.52 -3.65 -6.37
N SER A 85 17.69 -3.24 -5.89
CA SER A 85 18.09 -3.36 -4.48
C SER A 85 17.17 -2.53 -3.57
N SER A 86 17.07 -2.91 -2.30
CA SER A 86 16.29 -2.16 -1.30
C SER A 86 16.77 -0.71 -1.15
N GLY A 87 18.08 -0.47 -1.27
CA GLY A 87 18.65 0.88 -1.23
C GLY A 87 18.23 1.71 -2.45
N ALA A 88 18.29 1.14 -3.66
CA ALA A 88 17.83 1.82 -4.87
C ALA A 88 16.34 2.17 -4.80
N LYS A 89 15.51 1.23 -4.31
CA LYS A 89 14.07 1.46 -4.05
C LYS A 89 13.80 2.57 -3.04
N GLY A 90 14.65 2.69 -2.02
CA GLY A 90 14.63 3.81 -1.07
C GLY A 90 14.91 5.13 -1.77
N ASN A 91 16.06 5.22 -2.43
CA ASN A 91 16.52 6.41 -3.15
C ASN A 91 15.50 6.94 -4.16
N ILE A 92 14.91 6.06 -4.98
CA ILE A 92 13.89 6.45 -5.97
C ILE A 92 12.72 7.17 -5.29
N VAL A 93 12.23 6.65 -4.17
CA VAL A 93 11.07 7.24 -3.48
C VAL A 93 11.47 8.49 -2.70
N GLU A 94 12.66 8.53 -2.11
CA GLU A 94 13.21 9.76 -1.49
C GLU A 94 13.29 10.90 -2.51
N ASP A 95 13.83 10.62 -3.70
CA ASP A 95 13.94 11.60 -4.78
C ASP A 95 12.57 12.02 -5.28
N ARG A 96 11.59 11.11 -5.36
CA ARG A 96 10.22 11.45 -5.72
C ARG A 96 9.54 12.34 -4.69
N ILE A 97 9.72 12.10 -3.39
CA ILE A 97 9.20 12.99 -2.35
C ILE A 97 9.86 14.37 -2.42
N LYS A 98 11.17 14.43 -2.65
CA LYS A 98 11.90 15.69 -2.89
C LYS A 98 11.31 16.45 -4.08
N GLU A 99 11.09 15.78 -5.21
CA GLU A 99 10.47 16.36 -6.41
C GLU A 99 9.08 16.92 -6.10
N LEU A 100 8.23 16.18 -5.37
CA LEU A 100 6.90 16.66 -4.98
C LEU A 100 6.96 17.92 -4.11
N ILE A 101 7.88 17.97 -3.14
CA ILE A 101 8.06 19.14 -2.28
C ILE A 101 8.52 20.35 -3.09
N LEU A 102 9.48 20.17 -4.00
CA LEU A 102 9.97 21.25 -4.86
C LEU A 102 8.90 21.73 -5.85
N LEU A 103 8.19 20.79 -6.48
CA LEU A 103 7.14 21.07 -7.45
C LEU A 103 5.98 21.82 -6.82
N TYR A 104 5.39 21.31 -5.73
CA TYR A 104 4.27 22.00 -5.07
C TYR A 104 4.73 23.19 -4.23
N GLY A 105 6.02 23.22 -3.83
CA GLY A 105 6.61 24.31 -3.07
C GLY A 105 6.78 25.60 -3.87
N GLN A 106 6.81 25.53 -5.21
CA GLN A 106 6.85 26.68 -6.12
C GLN A 106 7.94 27.72 -5.73
N GLY A 107 9.09 27.24 -5.27
CA GLY A 107 10.23 28.08 -4.86
C GLY A 107 10.14 28.65 -3.44
N LEU A 108 9.08 28.39 -2.67
CA LEU A 108 8.95 28.79 -1.26
C LEU A 108 9.73 27.88 -0.30
N LEU A 109 9.93 26.62 -0.72
CA LEU A 109 10.62 25.59 0.04
C LEU A 109 11.90 25.14 -0.68
N ASN A 110 12.97 24.99 0.08
CA ASN A 110 14.20 24.32 -0.33
C ASN A 110 14.28 22.94 0.32
N VAL A 111 14.85 21.97 -0.40
CA VAL A 111 15.04 20.61 0.10
C VAL A 111 16.51 20.22 -0.04
N TYR A 112 17.09 19.74 1.04
CA TYR A 112 18.48 19.28 1.12
C TYR A 112 18.52 17.80 1.47
N LYS A 113 19.44 17.05 0.86
CA LYS A 113 19.73 15.65 1.19
C LYS A 113 21.05 15.58 1.97
N PRO A 114 21.09 15.03 3.19
CA PRO A 114 22.33 14.87 3.93
C PRO A 114 23.31 13.96 3.17
N VAL A 115 24.60 14.33 3.15
CA VAL A 115 25.66 13.50 2.53
C VAL A 115 25.96 12.28 3.40
N VAL A 116 25.97 12.47 4.72
CA VAL A 116 26.16 11.41 5.70
C VAL A 116 24.89 11.30 6.53
N ASP A 117 24.26 10.13 6.52
CA ASP A 117 23.08 9.86 7.34
C ASP A 117 23.40 8.84 8.44
N ASN A 118 23.51 9.34 9.68
CA ASN A 118 23.62 8.53 10.89
C ASN A 118 22.38 8.65 11.79
N ARG A 119 21.37 9.42 11.38
CA ARG A 119 20.18 9.73 12.19
C ARG A 119 18.87 9.31 11.50
N GLY A 120 18.96 8.65 10.36
CA GLY A 120 17.80 8.26 9.56
C GLY A 120 17.09 9.46 8.95
N ILE A 121 17.78 10.58 8.72
CA ILE A 121 17.21 11.78 8.10
C ILE A 121 17.51 11.71 6.61
N ASP A 122 16.46 11.56 5.81
CA ASP A 122 16.59 11.42 4.36
C ASP A 122 16.51 12.80 3.67
N LEU A 123 15.67 13.71 4.18
CA LEU A 123 15.48 15.06 3.64
C LEU A 123 15.42 16.11 4.76
N VAL A 124 15.93 17.30 4.47
CA VAL A 124 15.80 18.51 5.29
C VAL A 124 15.09 19.57 4.46
N VAL A 125 13.93 20.02 4.93
CA VAL A 125 13.11 21.03 4.26
C VAL A 125 13.25 22.35 4.99
N MET A 126 13.46 23.42 4.24
CA MET A 126 13.60 24.79 4.74
C MET A 126 12.63 25.70 4.00
N GLN A 127 11.96 26.60 4.72
CA GLN A 127 11.19 27.69 4.12
C GLN A 127 12.08 28.94 3.98
N ASN A 128 11.97 29.63 2.85
CA ASN A 128 12.68 30.89 2.63
C ASN A 128 12.35 31.91 3.73
N GLY A 129 13.37 32.53 4.31
CA GLY A 129 13.22 33.50 5.39
C GLY A 129 13.03 32.90 6.78
N PHE A 130 13.00 31.56 6.92
CA PHE A 130 12.93 30.87 8.21
C PHE A 130 14.22 30.07 8.48
N PHE A 131 14.64 30.05 9.74
CA PHE A 131 15.88 29.35 10.16
C PHE A 131 15.64 27.97 10.81
N TYR A 132 14.38 27.53 10.91
CA TYR A 132 14.04 26.27 11.56
C TYR A 132 13.69 25.20 10.51
N PRO A 133 14.46 24.09 10.41
CA PRO A 133 14.21 23.03 9.44
C PRO A 133 13.08 22.09 9.87
N ILE A 134 12.39 21.52 8.88
CA ILE A 134 11.64 20.27 9.03
C ILE A 134 12.51 19.11 8.53
N PHE A 135 12.74 18.13 9.37
CA PHE A 135 13.43 16.90 9.03
C PHE A 135 12.44 15.83 8.60
N ILE A 136 12.75 15.09 7.55
CA ILE A 136 11.90 14.03 7.00
C ILE A 136 12.70 12.74 6.87
N GLN A 137 12.13 11.66 7.38
CA GLN A 137 12.54 10.30 7.07
C GLN A 137 11.53 9.65 6.13
N VAL A 138 11.97 9.22 4.96
CA VAL A 138 11.14 8.54 3.96
C VAL A 138 11.24 7.02 4.14
N LYS A 139 10.09 6.35 4.05
CA LYS A 139 9.99 4.89 4.13
C LYS A 139 9.06 4.38 3.05
N SER A 140 9.64 3.72 2.05
CA SER A 140 8.92 3.19 0.90
C SER A 140 8.51 1.72 1.07
N ARG A 141 7.37 1.35 0.49
CA ARG A 141 6.88 -0.03 0.44
C ARG A 141 6.30 -0.37 -0.93
N PHE A 142 7.07 -1.15 -1.69
CA PHE A 142 6.73 -1.61 -3.04
C PHE A 142 5.71 -2.76 -3.07
N ASN A 143 5.46 -3.38 -1.91
CA ASN A 143 4.46 -4.43 -1.76
C ASN A 143 3.23 -3.98 -0.96
N ALA A 144 3.13 -2.69 -0.61
CA ALA A 144 2.07 -2.19 0.25
C ALA A 144 0.69 -2.34 -0.38
N ILE A 145 0.56 -2.03 -1.68
CA ILE A 145 -0.70 -2.17 -2.43
C ILE A 145 -1.17 -3.63 -2.40
N LYS A 146 -0.30 -4.57 -2.80
CA LYS A 146 -0.57 -6.01 -2.76
C LYS A 146 -0.96 -6.50 -1.36
N LYS A 147 -0.35 -5.94 -0.30
CA LYS A 147 -0.63 -6.31 1.10
C LYS A 147 -1.81 -5.56 1.71
N GLY A 148 -2.31 -4.51 1.06
CA GLY A 148 -3.35 -3.62 1.60
C GLY A 148 -2.92 -2.84 2.85
N SER A 149 -1.61 -2.68 3.09
CA SER A 149 -1.06 -2.00 4.27
C SER A 149 0.35 -1.46 4.07
N ILE A 150 0.65 -0.35 4.74
CA ILE A 150 2.00 0.20 4.88
C ILE A 150 2.50 -0.14 6.29
N LEU A 151 3.62 -0.86 6.35
CA LEU A 151 4.32 -1.19 7.57
C LEU A 151 5.65 -0.45 7.59
N ILE A 152 5.87 0.46 8.53
CA ILE A 152 7.08 1.25 8.67
C ILE A 152 7.88 0.70 9.86
N ASP A 153 9.17 0.46 9.63
CA ASP A 153 10.10 0.01 10.66
C ASP A 153 11.23 1.04 10.73
N VAL A 154 11.52 1.54 11.93
CA VAL A 154 12.65 2.45 12.20
C VAL A 154 13.49 1.85 13.34
N GLY A 155 14.82 1.88 13.20
CA GLY A 155 15.72 1.41 14.25
C GLY A 155 15.59 2.26 15.51
N GLU A 156 15.43 1.63 16.67
CA GLU A 156 15.32 2.36 17.94
C GLU A 156 16.59 3.16 18.26
N ASN A 157 17.75 2.69 17.82
CA ASN A 157 19.04 3.34 18.04
C ASN A 157 19.29 4.57 17.16
N THR A 158 18.63 4.67 16.01
CA THR A 158 18.80 5.78 15.06
C THR A 158 17.66 6.80 15.13
N PHE A 159 16.59 6.49 15.85
CA PHE A 159 15.40 7.32 15.91
C PHE A 159 15.43 8.25 17.13
N ALA A 160 15.36 9.56 16.89
CA ALA A 160 15.23 10.57 17.93
C ALA A 160 13.97 11.39 17.69
N VAL A 161 13.10 11.48 18.70
CA VAL A 161 11.85 12.24 18.60
C VAL A 161 12.14 13.75 18.65
N HIS A 162 11.53 14.51 17.74
CA HIS A 162 11.66 15.96 17.66
C HIS A 162 10.41 16.62 17.06
N ASN A 163 10.08 17.84 17.50
CA ASN A 163 8.88 18.56 17.04
C ASN A 163 8.90 18.87 15.53
N SER A 164 10.09 19.03 14.96
CA SER A 164 10.28 19.28 13.53
C SER A 164 10.64 18.02 12.73
N PHE A 165 10.53 16.82 13.31
CA PHE A 165 10.87 15.58 12.62
C PHE A 165 9.64 14.76 12.28
N TYR A 166 9.54 14.36 11.01
CA TYR A 166 8.41 13.64 10.43
C TYR A 166 8.86 12.38 9.70
N ILE A 167 8.00 11.35 9.72
CA ILE A 167 8.16 10.14 8.93
C ILE A 167 7.15 10.17 7.80
N VAL A 168 7.64 10.07 6.57
CA VAL A 168 6.84 9.98 5.35
C VAL A 168 6.80 8.54 4.88
N GLY A 169 5.62 7.92 5.01
CA GLY A 169 5.38 6.55 4.59
C GLY A 169 4.72 6.50 3.22
N VAL A 170 5.30 5.76 2.28
CA VAL A 170 4.88 5.80 0.88
C VAL A 170 4.69 4.40 0.33
N ALA A 171 3.54 4.16 -0.30
CA ALA A 171 3.32 2.98 -1.14
C ALA A 171 3.79 3.31 -2.57
N PHE A 172 4.60 2.44 -3.17
CA PHE A 172 4.97 2.55 -4.58
C PHE A 172 4.08 1.65 -5.41
N ASN A 173 3.61 2.15 -6.54
CA ASN A 173 2.76 1.45 -7.49
C ASN A 173 3.60 0.93 -8.67
N PRO A 174 3.83 -0.39 -8.77
CA PRO A 174 4.59 -0.98 -9.86
C PRO A 174 3.93 -0.82 -11.22
N SER A 175 2.60 -0.67 -11.26
CA SER A 175 1.83 -0.60 -12.51
C SER A 175 1.90 0.80 -13.13
N THR A 176 2.00 1.85 -12.31
CA THR A 176 2.16 3.24 -12.79
C THR A 176 3.59 3.76 -12.69
N LEU A 177 4.50 2.97 -12.13
CA LEU A 177 5.89 3.36 -11.79
C LEU A 177 5.97 4.64 -10.93
N GLU A 178 4.97 4.86 -10.10
CA GLU A 178 4.82 6.09 -9.34
C GLU A 178 4.43 5.78 -7.89
N VAL A 179 4.65 6.72 -6.98
CA VAL A 179 4.12 6.62 -5.62
C VAL A 179 2.59 6.71 -5.63
N GLU A 180 1.90 6.15 -4.63
CA GLU A 180 0.44 6.26 -4.50
C GLU A 180 0.01 7.69 -4.11
N ASP A 181 -1.17 8.16 -4.54
CA ASP A 181 -1.68 9.51 -4.21
C ASP A 181 -1.78 9.73 -2.69
N ARG A 182 -2.13 8.69 -1.95
CA ARG A 182 -2.19 8.75 -0.50
C ARG A 182 -0.84 8.39 0.11
N LEU A 183 -0.25 9.34 0.82
CA LEU A 183 0.98 9.16 1.60
C LEU A 183 0.70 9.38 3.09
N LEU A 184 1.56 8.83 3.94
CA LEU A 184 1.52 9.08 5.38
C LEU A 184 2.47 10.22 5.71
N LEU A 185 2.01 11.21 6.46
CA LEU A 185 2.86 12.23 7.07
C LEU A 185 2.68 12.15 8.59
N ILE A 186 3.64 11.53 9.28
CA ILE A 186 3.52 11.18 10.69
C ILE A 186 4.54 12.00 11.50
N PRO A 187 4.12 12.85 12.44
CA PRO A 187 5.05 13.49 13.38
C PRO A 187 5.83 12.43 14.17
N SER A 188 7.12 12.63 14.42
CA SER A 188 7.97 11.63 15.10
C SER A 188 7.48 11.28 16.51
N LYS A 189 6.92 12.25 17.24
CA LYS A 189 6.24 12.02 18.53
C LYS A 189 5.09 11.02 18.40
N ASP A 190 4.23 11.26 17.42
CA ASP A 190 3.07 10.45 17.12
C ASP A 190 3.48 9.06 16.62
N TYR A 191 4.54 8.97 15.82
CA TYR A 191 5.12 7.71 15.40
C TYR A 191 5.58 6.88 16.61
N GLN A 192 6.35 7.48 17.52
CA GLN A 192 6.83 6.79 18.72
C GLN A 192 5.67 6.28 19.57
N ALA A 193 4.70 7.15 19.86
CA ALA A 193 3.57 6.84 20.73
C ALA A 193 2.64 5.76 20.16
N ASN A 194 2.59 5.62 18.84
CA ASN A 194 1.71 4.66 18.15
C ASN A 194 2.46 3.44 17.58
N SER A 195 3.77 3.35 17.79
CA SER A 195 4.58 2.21 17.34
C SER A 195 4.64 1.09 18.38
N THR A 196 4.86 -0.13 17.90
CA THR A 196 5.16 -1.29 18.74
C THR A 196 6.65 -1.61 18.65
N SER A 197 7.33 -1.76 19.79
CA SER A 197 8.70 -2.25 19.83
C SER A 197 8.76 -3.73 19.43
N ILE A 198 9.66 -4.05 18.52
CA ILE A 198 9.91 -5.41 18.04
C ILE A 198 11.41 -5.68 17.97
N SER A 199 11.79 -6.95 17.99
CA SER A 199 13.17 -7.38 17.72
C SER A 199 13.22 -8.09 16.38
N VAL A 200 14.12 -7.66 15.49
CA VAL A 200 14.37 -8.29 14.19
C VAL A 200 15.86 -8.54 14.08
N ASN A 201 16.27 -9.80 13.99
CA ASN A 201 17.68 -10.23 13.92
C ASN A 201 18.52 -9.63 15.07
N GLY A 202 17.98 -9.62 16.29
CA GLY A 202 18.64 -9.08 17.49
C GLY A 202 18.68 -7.55 17.59
N ARG A 203 18.16 -6.83 16.59
CA ARG A 203 18.08 -5.35 16.59
C ARG A 203 16.67 -4.91 16.96
N LYS A 204 16.57 -3.98 17.91
CA LYS A 204 15.29 -3.38 18.30
C LYS A 204 14.82 -2.36 17.26
N LYS A 205 13.53 -2.39 16.96
CA LYS A 205 12.88 -1.49 16.00
C LYS A 205 11.52 -1.06 16.52
N LEU A 206 11.13 0.17 16.17
CA LEU A 206 9.77 0.66 16.30
C LEU A 206 9.01 0.37 15.01
N ARG A 207 7.93 -0.39 15.12
CA ARG A 207 7.05 -0.74 14.01
C ARG A 207 5.73 0.00 14.10
N PHE A 208 5.39 0.67 13.01
CA PHE A 208 4.09 1.28 12.77
C PHE A 208 3.41 0.59 11.60
N ASN A 209 2.12 0.27 11.71
CA ASN A 209 1.36 -0.39 10.65
C ASN A 209 0.02 0.30 10.44
N VAL A 210 -0.33 0.53 9.19
CA VAL A 210 -1.60 1.13 8.80
C VAL A 210 -2.15 0.49 7.54
N SER A 211 -3.46 0.24 7.52
CA SER A 211 -4.14 -0.31 6.34
C SER A 211 -4.31 0.78 5.28
N LEU A 212 -4.17 0.40 4.01
CA LEU A 212 -4.46 1.26 2.86
C LEU A 212 -5.95 1.36 2.54
N LYS A 213 -6.79 0.47 3.10
CA LYS A 213 -8.24 0.47 2.86
C LYS A 213 -8.86 1.82 3.19
N GLU A 214 -9.69 2.32 2.27
CA GLU A 214 -10.46 3.55 2.49
C GLU A 214 -11.42 3.40 3.67
N GLY A 215 -11.67 4.49 4.38
CA GLY A 215 -12.57 4.49 5.54
C GLY A 215 -12.05 3.72 6.77
N THR A 216 -10.79 3.30 6.78
CA THR A 216 -10.20 2.64 7.96
C THR A 216 -10.20 3.56 9.18
N LYS A 217 -10.64 3.03 10.33
CA LYS A 217 -10.61 3.71 11.63
C LYS A 217 -9.33 3.42 12.43
N ALA A 218 -8.33 2.81 11.79
CA ALA A 218 -7.07 2.49 12.45
C ALA A 218 -6.36 3.77 12.95
N LYS A 219 -5.60 3.68 14.04
CA LYS A 219 -4.88 4.82 14.65
C LYS A 219 -4.04 5.62 13.65
N GLY A 220 -3.50 4.94 12.63
CA GLY A 220 -2.68 5.57 11.60
C GLY A 220 -3.44 6.26 10.46
N ALA A 221 -4.76 6.09 10.37
CA ALA A 221 -5.56 6.59 9.26
C ALA A 221 -5.53 8.13 9.16
N LYS A 222 -5.50 8.81 10.31
CA LYS A 222 -5.49 10.28 10.41
C LYS A 222 -4.21 10.93 9.85
N TYR A 223 -3.16 10.16 9.59
CA TYR A 223 -1.91 10.67 9.02
C TYR A 223 -1.86 10.55 7.50
N PHE A 224 -2.89 9.99 6.87
CA PHE A 224 -2.96 10.00 5.41
C PHE A 224 -3.26 11.41 4.92
N ILE A 225 -2.45 11.85 3.97
CA ILE A 225 -2.67 13.05 3.17
C ILE A 225 -2.51 12.68 1.70
N ARG A 226 -3.04 13.51 0.81
CA ARG A 226 -2.75 13.40 -0.62
C ARG A 226 -1.35 13.94 -0.90
N LYS A 227 -0.71 13.48 -1.99
CA LYS A 227 0.58 14.04 -2.43
C LYS A 227 0.51 15.55 -2.63
N SER A 228 -0.61 16.03 -3.19
CA SER A 228 -0.87 17.45 -3.43
C SER A 228 -0.92 18.28 -2.14
N GLU A 229 -1.27 17.67 -1.02
CA GLU A 229 -1.40 18.34 0.29
C GLU A 229 -0.08 18.35 1.07
N LEU A 230 0.97 17.67 0.59
CA LEU A 230 2.23 17.52 1.31
C LEU A 230 2.86 18.89 1.65
N VAL A 231 2.93 19.79 0.66
CA VAL A 231 3.54 21.10 0.86
C VAL A 231 2.70 21.97 1.78
N ASP A 232 1.38 22.01 1.59
CA ASP A 232 0.48 22.77 2.47
C ASP A 232 0.64 22.32 3.93
N LYS A 233 0.72 21.01 4.15
CA LYS A 233 0.94 20.45 5.49
C LYS A 233 2.31 20.80 6.07
N LEU A 234 3.36 20.87 5.25
CA LEU A 234 4.69 21.32 5.71
C LEU A 234 4.67 22.82 6.05
N MET A 235 4.00 23.64 5.24
CA MET A 235 3.84 25.08 5.46
C MET A 235 3.08 25.38 6.77
N GLU A 236 1.95 24.69 7.01
CA GLU A 236 1.23 24.74 8.29
C GLU A 236 2.15 24.50 9.49
N LYS A 237 3.15 23.61 9.33
CA LYS A 237 4.12 23.31 10.39
C LYS A 237 5.20 24.36 10.55
N PHE A 238 5.69 24.97 9.48
CA PHE A 238 6.57 26.14 9.62
C PHE A 238 5.85 27.30 10.32
N GLU A 239 4.59 27.57 9.96
CA GLU A 239 3.77 28.58 10.63
C GLU A 239 3.58 28.26 12.12
N GLU A 240 3.28 27.00 12.46
CA GLU A 240 3.18 26.56 13.84
C GLU A 240 4.49 26.79 14.61
N MET A 241 5.63 26.39 14.05
CA MET A 241 6.93 26.59 14.69
C MET A 241 7.27 28.07 14.85
N SER A 242 6.95 28.91 13.87
CA SER A 242 7.24 30.35 13.92
C SER A 242 6.59 31.08 15.11
N LYS A 243 5.49 30.55 15.64
CA LYS A 243 4.81 31.10 16.83
C LYS A 243 5.65 31.00 18.09
N TYR A 244 6.54 30.02 18.16
CA TYR A 244 7.36 29.74 19.34
C TYR A 244 8.77 30.35 19.26
N PHE A 245 9.15 30.87 18.10
CA PHE A 245 10.53 31.29 17.81
C PHE A 245 10.62 32.73 17.27
N ARG A 246 9.78 33.63 17.79
CA ARG A 246 9.94 35.08 17.56
C ARG A 246 11.08 35.68 18.36
#